data_AF-A0A2E8SAC8-F1
#
_entry.id   AF-A0A2E8SAC8-F1
#
_cell.length_a   1.000
_cell.length_b   1.000
_cell.length_c   1.000
_cell.angle_alpha   90.00
_cell.angle_beta   90.00
_cell.angle_gamma   90.00
#
_symmetry.space_group_name_H-M   'P 1'
#
loop_
_entity.id
_entity.type
_entity.pdbx_description
1 polymer ?
#
loop_
_entity_poly.entity_id
_entity_poly.type
_entity_poly.pdbx_seq_one_letter_code
_entity_poly.pdbx_strand_id
1 'polypeptide(L)'
;MEILSIIAQNELLKIQNDSLKKEIEFMNIPFTDYKLRNTAVFNIVRAKTLEGTDIWFNKIDPSTNEKFLRSLESNDYIEYLIENCNPKCER
;
A
#
# COMPACT_ATOMS: atom_id res chain seq x y z
N MET A 1 37.64 23.32 -16.22
CA MET A 1 36.61 23.37 -15.16
C MET A 1 35.27 22.80 -15.63
N GLU A 2 34.79 23.11 -16.83
CA GLU A 2 33.50 22.62 -17.34
C GLU A 2 33.38 21.09 -17.43
N ILE A 3 34.41 20.38 -17.88
CA ILE A 3 34.37 18.91 -17.99
C ILE A 3 34.16 18.25 -16.62
N LEU A 4 34.82 18.75 -15.57
CA LEU A 4 34.65 18.25 -14.21
C LEU A 4 33.24 18.54 -13.66
N SER A 5 32.68 19.71 -14.00
CA SER A 5 31.30 20.06 -13.67
C SER A 5 30.27 19.16 -14.36
N ILE A 6 30.50 18.82 -15.62
CA ILE A 6 29.63 17.92 -16.41
C ILE A 6 29.69 16.50 -15.85
N ILE A 7 30.87 16.03 -15.44
CA ILE A 7 31.03 14.72 -14.81
C ILE A 7 30.25 14.65 -13.49
N ALA A 8 30.39 15.67 -12.63
CA ALA A 8 29.66 15.75 -11.37
C ALA A 8 28.13 15.79 -11.57
N GLN A 9 27.64 16.55 -12.55
CA GLN A 9 26.22 16.56 -12.90
C GLN A 9 25.72 15.20 -13.40
N ASN A 10 26.51 14.51 -14.22
CA ASN A 10 26.16 13.17 -14.71
C ASN A 10 26.07 12.14 -13.57
N GLU A 11 26.98 12.19 -12.60
CA GLU A 11 26.91 11.32 -11.42
C GLU A 11 25.67 11.60 -10.59
N LEU A 12 25.34 12.87 -10.37
CA LEU A 12 24.17 13.27 -9.61
C LEU A 12 22.86 12.83 -10.29
N LEU A 13 22.79 12.98 -11.62
CA LEU A 13 21.67 12.50 -12.43
C LEU A 13 21.53 10.97 -12.39
N LYS A 14 22.64 10.22 -12.36
CA LYS A 14 22.60 8.75 -12.20
C LYS A 14 22.02 8.36 -10.85
N ILE A 15 22.48 8.99 -9.78
CA ILE A 15 21.97 8.75 -8.42
C ILE A 15 20.48 9.03 -8.35
N GLN A 16 20.02 10.15 -8.92
CA GLN A 16 18.59 10.50 -8.98
C GLN A 16 17.80 9.47 -9.80
N ASN A 17 18.32 9.05 -10.95
CA ASN A 17 17.67 8.05 -11.80
C ASN A 17 17.51 6.70 -11.08
N ASP A 18 18.55 6.25 -10.38
CA ASP A 18 18.50 4.99 -9.62
C ASP A 18 17.55 5.08 -8.42
N SER A 19 17.46 6.24 -7.77
CA SER A 19 16.45 6.49 -6.71
C SER A 19 15.03 6.42 -7.26
N LEU A 20 14.77 7.09 -8.39
CA LEU A 20 13.44 7.11 -9.02
C LEU A 20 13.03 5.73 -9.53
N LYS A 21 13.97 4.94 -10.05
CA LYS A 21 13.71 3.54 -10.44
C LYS A 21 13.24 2.69 -9.26
N LYS A 22 13.90 2.81 -8.10
CA LYS A 22 13.49 2.11 -6.87
C LYS A 22 12.11 2.56 -6.40
N GLU A 23 11.80 3.84 -6.51
CA GLU A 23 10.49 4.37 -6.15
C GLU A 23 9.38 3.85 -7.09
N ILE A 24 9.64 3.81 -8.40
CA ILE A 24 8.74 3.21 -9.39
C ILE A 24 8.54 1.71 -9.12
N GLU A 25 9.62 0.99 -8.80
CA GLU A 25 9.54 -0.43 -8.45
C GLU A 25 8.68 -0.64 -7.22
N PHE A 26 8.90 0.14 -6.15
CA PHE A 26 8.09 0.12 -4.94
C PHE A 26 6.61 0.42 -5.22
N MET A 27 6.31 1.45 -6.01
CA MET A 27 4.95 1.79 -6.40
C MET A 27 4.29 0.73 -7.29
N ASN A 28 5.08 -0.08 -7.99
CA ASN A 28 4.60 -1.16 -8.84
C ASN A 28 4.36 -2.47 -8.08
N ILE A 29 4.98 -2.70 -6.91
CA ILE A 29 4.79 -3.90 -6.08
C ILE A 29 3.29 -4.23 -5.87
N PRO A 30 2.41 -3.27 -5.51
CA PRO A 30 0.97 -3.52 -5.42
C PRO A 30 0.33 -4.03 -6.72
N PHE A 31 0.86 -3.65 -7.88
CA PHE A 31 0.32 -4.03 -9.18
C PHE A 31 0.94 -5.31 -9.77
N THR A 32 2.16 -5.68 -9.36
CA THR A 32 2.86 -6.89 -9.81
C THR A 32 2.72 -8.08 -8.88
N ASP A 33 2.92 -7.90 -7.57
CA ASP A 33 3.00 -9.01 -6.61
C ASP A 33 1.64 -9.46 -6.12
N TYR A 34 0.72 -8.51 -5.99
CA TYR A 34 -0.64 -8.87 -5.66
C TYR A 34 -1.43 -9.15 -6.94
N LYS A 35 -2.33 -10.13 -6.88
CA LYS A 35 -3.39 -10.35 -7.88
C LYS A 35 -4.39 -9.17 -7.96
N LEU A 36 -3.95 -7.94 -7.69
CA LEU A 36 -4.75 -6.71 -7.63
C LEU A 36 -5.08 -6.13 -9.01
N ARG A 37 -4.71 -6.80 -10.12
CA ARG A 37 -4.99 -6.35 -11.50
C ARG A 37 -6.47 -6.00 -11.75
N ASN A 38 -7.40 -6.49 -10.93
CA ASN A 38 -8.84 -6.16 -11.00
C ASN A 38 -9.46 -5.58 -9.72
N THR A 39 -8.68 -5.43 -8.65
CA THR A 39 -9.18 -4.88 -7.38
C THR A 39 -8.54 -3.53 -7.21
N ALA A 40 -9.17 -2.55 -7.86
CA ALA A 40 -8.74 -1.18 -7.90
C ALA A 40 -8.38 -0.64 -6.51
N VAL A 41 -7.44 0.32 -6.50
CA VAL A 41 -6.95 1.12 -5.36
C VAL A 41 -8.05 1.50 -4.34
N PHE A 42 -9.31 1.61 -4.79
CA PHE A 42 -10.52 1.81 -3.96
C PHE A 42 -10.81 0.76 -2.87
N ASN A 43 -10.13 -0.39 -2.89
CA ASN A 43 -10.30 -1.43 -1.86
C ASN A 43 -9.26 -1.36 -0.74
N ILE A 44 -8.23 -0.52 -0.90
CA ILE A 44 -7.21 -0.33 0.13
C ILE A 44 -7.78 0.62 1.20
N VAL A 45 -7.65 0.21 2.46
CA VAL A 45 -8.13 0.93 3.64
C VAL A 45 -6.95 1.17 4.57
N ARG A 46 -6.85 2.38 5.12
CA ARG A 46 -5.93 2.72 6.21
C ARG A 46 -6.65 2.56 7.54
N ALA A 47 -5.98 1.94 8.50
CA ALA A 47 -6.45 1.85 9.88
C ALA A 47 -5.28 1.87 10.85
N LYS A 48 -5.58 2.01 12.13
CA LYS A 48 -4.60 1.87 13.21
C LYS A 48 -4.78 0.53 13.89
N THR A 49 -3.67 -0.12 14.26
CA THR A 49 -3.72 -1.24 15.20
C THR A 49 -4.08 -0.75 16.59
N LEU A 50 -4.46 -1.66 17.49
CA LEU A 50 -4.69 -1.30 18.90
C LEU A 50 -3.45 -0.73 19.60
N GLU A 51 -2.24 -0.94 19.04
CA GLU A 51 -1.00 -0.29 19.51
C GLU A 51 -0.76 1.09 18.85
N GLY A 52 -1.69 1.60 18.05
CA GLY A 52 -1.63 2.91 17.39
C GLY A 52 -0.83 2.97 16.09
N THR A 53 -0.36 1.82 15.58
CA THR A 53 0.46 1.74 14.35
C THR A 53 -0.44 1.84 13.11
N ASP A 54 -0.08 2.70 12.16
CA ASP A 54 -0.79 2.80 10.88
C ASP A 54 -0.50 1.58 9.99
N ILE A 55 -1.56 0.95 9.51
CA ILE A 55 -1.49 -0.17 8.56
C ILE A 55 -2.41 0.09 7.36
N TRP A 56 -2.08 -0.58 6.26
CA TRP A 56 -2.90 -0.62 5.06
C TRP A 56 -3.32 -2.06 4.79
N PHE A 57 -4.60 -2.29 4.51
CA PHE A 57 -5.11 -3.60 4.15
C PHE A 57 -6.14 -3.49 3.03
N ASN A 58 -6.38 -4.60 2.34
CA ASN A 58 -7.36 -4.67 1.27
C ASN A 58 -8.68 -5.23 1.82
N LYS A 59 -9.76 -4.44 1.78
CA LYS A 59 -11.06 -4.79 2.39
C LYS A 59 -11.78 -5.98 1.73
N ILE A 60 -11.32 -6.41 0.55
CA ILE A 60 -11.86 -7.58 -0.15
C ILE A 60 -10.88 -8.76 -0.17
N ASP A 61 -9.74 -8.64 0.50
CA ASP A 61 -8.85 -9.77 0.72
C ASP A 61 -9.54 -10.80 1.62
N PRO A 62 -9.48 -12.11 1.31
CA PRO A 62 -10.06 -13.15 2.15
C PRO A 62 -9.55 -13.17 3.60
N SER A 63 -8.35 -12.63 3.86
CA SER A 63 -7.82 -12.48 5.21
C SER A 63 -8.44 -11.33 6.01
N THR A 64 -9.11 -10.38 5.34
CA THR A 64 -9.88 -9.30 5.97
C THR A 64 -11.23 -9.82 6.43
N ASN A 65 -11.21 -10.58 7.53
CA ASN A 65 -12.41 -11.08 8.21
C ASN A 65 -12.71 -10.25 9.46
N GLU A 66 -13.84 -10.54 10.11
CA GLU A 66 -14.25 -9.85 11.34
C GLU A 66 -13.18 -9.93 12.44
N LYS A 67 -12.51 -11.08 12.60
CA LYS A 67 -11.43 -11.26 13.59
C LYS A 67 -10.28 -10.29 13.34
N PHE A 68 -9.90 -10.10 12.09
CA PHE A 68 -8.88 -9.11 11.71
C PHE A 68 -9.38 -7.69 11.98
N LEU A 69 -10.60 -7.32 11.57
CA LEU A 69 -11.14 -5.98 11.76
C LEU A 69 -11.26 -5.61 13.25
N ARG A 70 -11.63 -6.56 14.11
CA ARG A 70 -11.68 -6.39 15.57
C ARG A 70 -10.30 -6.27 16.24
N SER A 71 -9.22 -6.52 15.51
CA SER A 71 -7.84 -6.30 15.99
C SER A 71 -7.33 -4.88 15.71
N LEU A 72 -8.16 -4.03 15.11
CA LEU A 72 -7.85 -2.64 14.77
C LEU A 72 -8.54 -1.67 15.73
N GLU A 73 -8.05 -0.44 15.81
CA GLU A 73 -8.76 0.65 16.47
C GLU A 73 -10.13 0.84 15.84
N SER A 74 -11.16 0.74 16.66
CA SER A 74 -12.55 0.95 16.25
C SER A 74 -12.76 2.42 15.85
N ASN A 75 -13.39 2.60 14.70
CA ASN A 75 -13.92 3.86 14.20
C ASN A 75 -15.13 3.57 13.32
N ASP A 76 -15.89 4.61 12.98
CA ASP A 76 -17.13 4.48 12.20
C ASP A 76 -16.97 3.65 10.92
N TYR A 77 -15.80 3.74 10.26
CA TYR A 77 -15.54 3.00 9.04
C TYR A 77 -15.17 1.53 9.29
N ILE A 78 -14.42 1.23 10.36
CA ILE A 78 -14.12 -0.15 10.76
C ILE A 78 -15.38 -0.87 11.23
N GLU A 79 -16.24 -0.21 12.01
CA GLU A 79 -17.53 -0.77 12.40
C GLU A 79 -18.43 -1.00 11.18
N TYR A 80 -18.49 -0.04 10.25
CA TYR A 80 -19.18 -0.25 8.98
C TYR A 80 -18.65 -1.48 8.22
N LEU A 81 -17.34 -1.70 8.17
CA LEU A 81 -16.75 -2.87 7.53
C LEU A 81 -17.08 -4.17 8.26
N ILE A 82 -17.16 -4.17 9.59
CA ILE A 82 -17.58 -5.32 10.40
C ILE A 82 -19.04 -5.67 10.09
N GLU A 83 -19.93 -4.69 10.13
CA GLU A 83 -21.37 -4.86 9.86
C GLU A 83 -21.67 -5.28 8.42
N ASN A 84 -20.86 -4.81 7.47
CA ASN A 84 -21.02 -5.04 6.03
C ASN A 84 -19.97 -6.01 5.49
N CYS A 85 -19.39 -6.86 6.35
CA CYS A 85 -18.35 -7.81 5.97
C CYS A 85 -18.73 -8.57 4.70
N ASN A 86 -17.75 -8.63 3.79
CA ASN A 86 -17.88 -9.05 2.40
C ASN A 86 -18.66 -10.39 2.24
N PRO A 87 -19.81 -10.42 1.55
CA PRO A 87 -20.65 -11.62 1.39
C PRO A 87 -20.00 -12.75 0.57
N LYS A 88 -18.75 -12.59 0.14
CA LYS A 88 -17.94 -13.64 -0.51
C LYS A 88 -17.15 -14.52 0.46
N CYS A 89 -17.07 -14.18 1.75
CA CYS A 89 -16.34 -14.96 2.74
C CYS A 89 -17.16 -16.13 3.34
N GLU A 90 -18.47 -16.21 3.06
CA GLU A 90 -19.36 -17.26 3.59
C GLU A 90 -20.36 -17.83 2.55
N ARG A 91 -20.03 -17.81 1.25
CA ARG A 91 -20.81 -18.51 0.22
C ARG A 91 -19.97 -19.49 -0.59
#